data_AF-A0A3L7YUG8-F1
#
_entry.id   AF-A0A3L7YUG8-F1
#
_cell.length_a   1.000
_cell.length_b   1.000
_cell.length_c   1.000
_cell.angle_alpha   90.00
_cell.angle_beta   90.00
_cell.angle_gamma   90.00
#
_symmetry.space_group_name_H-M   'P 1'
#
loop_
_entity.id
_entity.type
_entity.pdbx_description
1 polymer ?
#
loop_
_entity_poly.entity_id
_entity_poly.type
_entity_poly.pdbx_seq_one_letter_code
_entity_poly.pdbx_strand_id
1 'polypeptide(L)'
;MVAPDSAWSTSPAPLRRARCASGSPSRSPRQSQRTQLPPPTVSPLGRRKVATRRAPAAPKDAAARAHTAGRRDALTALYESDFGMRTALAVLERRVAAGDMAEETLVWSRPLLEVVEANRPQIDAAIERLAPAFPLATMARIDRSLLRCGLGEVIHSRTAAPTEAIAAWTSLARTYSGEPARKLVNGVLGTALREVAATAEIDGGSNS
;
A
#
# COMPACT_ATOMS: atom_id res chain seq x y z
N MET A 1 -40.29 46.66 -2.90
CA MET A 1 -39.03 46.80 -3.66
C MET A 1 -38.82 45.48 -4.38
N VAL A 2 -38.71 45.56 -5.71
CA VAL A 2 -38.87 44.49 -6.70
C VAL A 2 -37.59 43.65 -6.85
N ALA A 3 -37.76 42.37 -7.25
CA ALA A 3 -36.74 41.37 -7.59
C ALA A 3 -35.78 41.81 -8.73
N PRO A 4 -34.73 41.03 -9.09
CA PRO A 4 -34.90 39.80 -9.92
C PRO A 4 -33.92 38.66 -9.49
N ASP A 5 -34.24 37.36 -9.55
CA ASP A 5 -34.57 36.46 -10.67
C ASP A 5 -33.51 36.41 -11.79
N SER A 6 -32.80 35.30 -11.91
CA SER A 6 -31.87 35.05 -13.02
C SER A 6 -31.77 33.56 -13.29
N ALA A 7 -32.61 33.14 -14.23
CA ALA A 7 -32.60 31.88 -14.92
C ALA A 7 -31.36 31.75 -15.81
N TRP A 8 -30.70 30.59 -15.77
CA TRP A 8 -29.76 30.19 -16.82
C TRP A 8 -30.38 29.09 -17.68
N SER A 9 -30.44 29.44 -18.96
CA SER A 9 -31.08 28.74 -20.06
C SER A 9 -30.12 27.74 -20.71
N THR A 10 -30.67 26.57 -21.00
CA THR A 10 -30.09 25.44 -21.74
C THR A 10 -29.96 25.76 -23.23
N SER A 11 -28.86 25.36 -23.88
CA SER A 11 -28.79 25.29 -25.35
C SER A 11 -27.99 24.07 -25.81
N PRO A 12 -28.57 23.13 -26.58
CA PRO A 12 -27.86 21.98 -27.14
C PRO A 12 -27.39 22.21 -28.59
N ALA A 13 -26.19 21.72 -28.90
CA ALA A 13 -25.57 21.77 -30.24
C ALA A 13 -26.05 20.61 -31.16
N PRO A 14 -26.01 20.79 -32.50
CA PRO A 14 -26.72 19.92 -33.44
C PRO A 14 -25.98 18.64 -33.86
N LEU A 15 -26.79 17.63 -34.20
CA LEU A 15 -26.42 16.30 -34.67
C LEU A 15 -25.88 16.30 -36.11
N ARG A 16 -24.75 15.63 -36.33
CA ARG A 16 -24.11 15.44 -37.65
C ARG A 16 -24.59 14.11 -38.26
N ARG A 17 -25.28 14.19 -39.41
CA ARG A 17 -25.67 13.03 -40.24
C ARG A 17 -24.45 12.45 -40.96
N ALA A 18 -24.25 11.14 -40.86
CA ALA A 18 -23.37 10.36 -41.73
C ALA A 18 -24.21 9.38 -42.58
N ARG A 19 -23.83 9.27 -43.85
CA ARG A 19 -24.56 8.63 -44.96
C ARG A 19 -24.44 7.12 -44.98
N CYS A 20 -25.46 6.50 -45.57
CA CYS A 20 -25.63 5.09 -45.87
C CYS A 20 -24.50 4.49 -46.71
N ALA A 21 -24.07 3.27 -46.38
CA ALA A 21 -23.30 2.40 -47.25
C ALA A 21 -24.15 1.17 -47.59
N SER A 22 -24.46 0.99 -48.87
CA SER A 22 -25.11 -0.20 -49.44
C SER A 22 -24.10 -0.94 -50.30
N GLY A 23 -23.81 -2.20 -49.96
CA GLY A 23 -22.99 -3.10 -50.75
C GLY A 23 -23.33 -4.55 -50.42
N SER A 24 -24.07 -5.20 -51.32
CA SER A 24 -24.57 -6.58 -51.21
C SER A 24 -23.47 -7.63 -51.42
N PRO A 25 -23.64 -8.86 -50.90
CA PRO A 25 -22.65 -9.94 -51.03
C PRO A 25 -22.90 -10.79 -52.28
N SER A 26 -21.85 -11.11 -53.05
CA SER A 26 -21.91 -12.15 -54.08
C SER A 26 -21.28 -13.45 -53.58
N ARG A 27 -22.05 -14.52 -53.71
CA ARG A 27 -21.76 -15.90 -53.29
C ARG A 27 -21.43 -16.70 -54.56
N SER A 28 -20.43 -17.56 -54.51
CA SER A 28 -20.20 -18.61 -55.53
C SER A 28 -19.26 -19.70 -54.99
N PRO A 29 -19.27 -20.92 -55.56
CA PRO A 29 -19.43 -22.14 -54.76
C PRO A 29 -18.17 -22.98 -54.56
N ARG A 30 -18.29 -23.87 -53.56
CA ARG A 30 -17.44 -25.03 -53.26
C ARG A 30 -16.96 -25.76 -54.53
N GLN A 31 -15.67 -26.03 -54.59
CA GLN A 31 -15.15 -27.26 -55.20
C GLN A 31 -14.42 -28.08 -54.13
N SER A 32 -14.97 -29.27 -53.91
CA SER A 32 -14.46 -30.30 -53.03
C SER A 32 -13.37 -31.07 -53.78
N GLN A 33 -12.09 -30.86 -53.43
CA GLN A 33 -11.05 -31.83 -53.77
C GLN A 33 -10.63 -32.55 -52.50
N ARG A 34 -11.08 -33.81 -52.44
CA ARG A 34 -10.82 -34.77 -51.38
C ARG A 34 -9.61 -35.59 -51.83
N THR A 35 -8.43 -35.24 -51.34
CA THR A 35 -7.23 -36.07 -51.51
C THR A 35 -6.65 -36.37 -50.13
N GLN A 36 -6.34 -37.65 -49.94
CA GLN A 36 -6.29 -38.35 -48.66
C GLN A 36 -5.10 -37.94 -47.80
N LEU A 37 -5.31 -37.73 -46.49
CA LEU A 37 -4.22 -37.59 -45.51
C LEU A 37 -3.68 -38.99 -45.13
N PRO A 38 -2.37 -39.17 -44.98
CA PRO A 38 -1.79 -40.41 -44.44
C PRO A 38 -2.15 -40.58 -42.94
N PRO A 39 -2.18 -41.83 -42.43
CA PRO A 39 -2.52 -42.09 -41.03
C PRO A 39 -1.46 -41.49 -40.08
N PRO A 40 -1.87 -40.96 -38.91
CA PRO A 40 -0.93 -40.44 -37.93
C PRO A 40 -0.14 -41.57 -37.29
N THR A 41 1.20 -41.51 -37.39
CA THR A 41 2.11 -42.35 -36.62
C THR A 41 1.99 -41.98 -35.14
N VAL A 42 1.43 -42.87 -34.33
CA VAL A 42 1.35 -42.69 -32.87
C VAL A 42 2.72 -42.98 -32.26
N SER A 43 3.53 -41.93 -32.05
CA SER A 43 4.73 -42.02 -31.21
C SER A 43 4.32 -42.23 -29.75
N PRO A 44 4.97 -43.14 -28.99
CA PRO A 44 4.58 -43.44 -27.64
C PRO A 44 4.77 -42.22 -26.74
N LEU A 45 3.75 -41.96 -25.92
CA LEU A 45 3.65 -40.87 -24.96
C LEU A 45 4.84 -40.87 -23.99
N GLY A 46 5.83 -40.05 -24.27
CA GLY A 46 6.76 -39.60 -23.25
C GLY A 46 5.97 -38.83 -22.20
N ARG A 47 6.00 -39.30 -20.94
CA ARG A 47 5.49 -38.57 -19.76
C ARG A 47 6.10 -37.17 -19.77
N ARG A 48 5.36 -36.17 -20.27
CA ARG A 48 5.71 -34.76 -20.03
C ARG A 48 5.49 -34.51 -18.56
N LYS A 49 6.58 -34.36 -17.80
CA LYS A 49 6.52 -33.75 -16.47
C LYS A 49 5.88 -32.38 -16.64
N VAL A 50 4.69 -32.20 -16.06
CA VAL A 50 4.07 -30.89 -15.93
C VAL A 50 4.96 -30.11 -14.97
N ALA A 51 5.88 -29.33 -15.51
CA ALA A 51 6.60 -28.34 -14.75
C ALA A 51 5.57 -27.28 -14.32
N THR A 52 5.20 -27.29 -13.04
CA THR A 52 4.53 -26.14 -12.43
C THR A 52 5.45 -24.94 -12.59
N ARG A 53 5.19 -24.08 -13.58
CA ARG A 53 5.89 -22.79 -13.67
C ARG A 53 5.49 -21.99 -12.44
N ARG A 54 6.36 -21.94 -11.44
CA ARG A 54 6.30 -20.95 -10.37
C ARG A 54 6.33 -19.58 -11.05
N ALA A 55 5.32 -18.75 -10.79
CA ALA A 55 5.28 -17.39 -11.31
C ALA A 55 6.60 -16.67 -10.97
N PRO A 56 7.15 -15.85 -11.88
CA PRO A 56 8.35 -15.08 -11.58
C PRO A 56 8.08 -14.17 -10.38
N ALA A 57 9.03 -14.08 -9.46
CA ALA A 57 8.95 -13.14 -8.35
C ALA A 57 8.73 -11.72 -8.91
N ALA A 58 7.79 -10.98 -8.32
CA ALA A 58 7.50 -9.60 -8.74
C ALA A 58 8.78 -8.74 -8.68
N PRO A 59 8.90 -7.69 -9.52
CA PRO A 59 10.04 -6.78 -9.47
C PRO A 59 10.20 -6.21 -8.06
N LYS A 60 11.44 -6.11 -7.56
CA LYS A 60 11.76 -5.58 -6.21
C LYS A 60 11.06 -4.24 -5.93
N ASP A 61 10.95 -3.39 -6.95
CA ASP A 61 10.30 -2.08 -6.86
C ASP A 61 8.79 -2.19 -6.64
N ALA A 62 8.13 -3.22 -7.18
CA ALA A 62 6.70 -3.44 -6.98
C ALA A 62 6.40 -3.84 -5.52
N ALA A 63 7.24 -4.70 -4.93
CA ALA A 63 7.13 -5.07 -3.53
C ALA A 63 7.37 -3.85 -2.61
N ALA A 64 8.39 -3.04 -2.87
CA ALA A 64 8.66 -1.81 -2.10
C ALA A 64 7.52 -0.79 -2.21
N ARG A 65 6.91 -0.65 -3.40
CA ARG A 65 5.72 0.19 -3.61
C ARG A 65 4.51 -0.33 -2.82
N ALA A 66 4.26 -1.64 -2.86
CA ALA A 66 3.16 -2.27 -2.11
C ALA A 66 3.35 -2.11 -0.59
N HIS A 67 4.58 -2.28 -0.10
CA HIS A 67 4.88 -2.08 1.32
C HIS A 67 4.66 -0.61 1.73
N THR A 68 5.11 0.34 0.90
CA THR A 68 4.87 1.77 1.13
C THR A 68 3.38 2.12 1.10
N ALA A 69 2.58 1.47 0.24
CA ALA A 69 1.13 1.61 0.25
C ALA A 69 0.52 1.10 1.56
N GLY A 70 0.91 -0.09 2.02
CA GLY A 70 0.48 -0.62 3.32
C GLY A 70 0.84 0.28 4.50
N ARG A 71 2.01 0.92 4.49
CA ARG A 71 2.39 1.93 5.50
C ARG A 71 1.45 3.14 5.49
N ARG A 72 1.06 3.63 4.32
CA ARG A 72 0.09 4.74 4.19
C ARG A 72 -1.28 4.35 4.72
N ASP A 73 -1.71 3.13 4.43
CA ASP A 73 -3.00 2.62 4.89
C ASP A 73 -3.03 2.47 6.41
N ALA A 74 -1.98 1.87 7.00
CA ALA A 74 -1.81 1.79 8.45
C ALA A 74 -1.76 3.18 9.10
N LEU A 75 -0.98 4.11 8.54
CA LEU A 75 -0.89 5.49 9.03
C LEU A 75 -2.26 6.16 9.04
N THR A 76 -3.04 6.01 7.95
CA THR A 76 -4.34 6.66 7.85
C THR A 76 -5.33 6.06 8.83
N ALA A 77 -5.34 4.73 8.98
CA ALA A 77 -6.20 4.05 9.96
C ALA A 77 -5.87 4.44 11.40
N LEU A 78 -4.57 4.53 11.76
CA LEU A 78 -4.14 4.98 13.08
C LEU A 78 -4.50 6.45 13.33
N TYR A 79 -4.25 7.32 12.35
CA TYR A 79 -4.61 8.74 12.44
C TYR A 79 -6.13 8.95 12.64
N GLU A 80 -6.95 8.22 11.91
CA GLU A 80 -8.41 8.26 12.07
C GLU A 80 -8.86 7.74 13.45
N SER A 81 -8.18 6.73 14.01
CA SER A 81 -8.50 6.19 15.34
C SER A 81 -8.28 7.20 16.48
N ASP A 82 -7.34 8.15 16.30
CA ASP A 82 -7.05 9.21 17.27
C ASP A 82 -8.19 10.24 17.44
N PHE A 83 -9.28 10.12 16.68
CA PHE A 83 -10.54 10.85 16.86
C PHE A 83 -11.57 10.11 17.75
N GLY A 84 -11.27 8.89 18.20
CA GLY A 84 -11.97 8.22 19.30
C GLY A 84 -13.22 7.41 18.95
N MET A 85 -13.52 7.19 17.67
CA MET A 85 -14.73 6.46 17.25
C MET A 85 -14.53 4.95 17.09
N ARG A 86 -13.30 4.51 16.79
CA ARG A 86 -12.95 3.12 16.47
C ARG A 86 -11.46 2.88 16.74
N THR A 87 -11.07 1.63 16.97
CA THR A 87 -9.65 1.22 17.01
C THR A 87 -9.05 1.30 15.60
N ALA A 88 -7.71 1.39 15.49
CA ALA A 88 -7.06 1.46 14.18
C ALA A 88 -7.37 0.23 13.30
N LEU A 89 -7.43 -0.97 13.90
CA LEU A 89 -7.81 -2.19 13.19
C LEU A 89 -9.26 -2.15 12.67
N ALA A 90 -10.21 -1.66 13.47
CA ALA A 90 -11.59 -1.52 13.04
C ALA A 90 -11.75 -0.46 11.93
N VAL A 91 -10.94 0.61 11.94
CA VAL A 91 -10.88 1.57 10.83
C VAL A 91 -10.34 0.90 9.57
N LEU A 92 -9.25 0.13 9.69
CA LEU A 92 -8.65 -0.58 8.56
C LEU A 92 -9.68 -1.51 7.88
N GLU A 93 -10.38 -2.33 8.66
CA GLU A 93 -11.40 -3.26 8.16
C GLU A 93 -12.56 -2.55 7.47
N ARG A 94 -13.03 -1.42 8.03
CA ARG A 94 -14.05 -0.59 7.40
C ARG A 94 -13.60 -0.08 6.03
N ARG A 95 -12.35 0.35 5.90
CA ARG A 95 -11.79 0.87 4.64
C ARG A 95 -11.68 -0.22 3.57
N VAL A 96 -11.32 -1.45 3.96
CA VAL A 96 -11.37 -2.61 3.05
C VAL A 96 -12.80 -2.84 2.57
N ALA A 97 -13.75 -2.93 3.51
CA ALA A 97 -15.15 -3.20 3.18
C ALA A 97 -15.78 -2.11 2.30
N ALA A 98 -15.32 -0.87 2.42
CA ALA A 98 -15.73 0.25 1.58
C ALA A 98 -15.06 0.29 0.20
N GLY A 99 -14.02 -0.52 -0.04
CA GLY A 99 -13.22 -0.46 -1.27
C GLY A 99 -12.28 0.74 -1.36
N ASP A 100 -12.04 1.43 -0.24
CA ASP A 100 -11.16 2.61 -0.16
C ASP A 100 -9.66 2.25 -0.19
N MET A 101 -9.35 0.96 -0.14
CA MET A 101 -8.01 0.40 -0.05
C MET A 101 -7.93 -0.92 -0.80
N ALA A 102 -6.79 -1.16 -1.44
CA ALA A 102 -6.46 -2.41 -2.10
C ALA A 102 -6.28 -3.55 -1.08
N GLU A 103 -6.98 -4.67 -1.25
CA GLU A 103 -6.91 -5.81 -0.32
C GLU A 103 -5.49 -6.38 -0.22
N GLU A 104 -4.69 -6.24 -1.27
CA GLU A 104 -3.31 -6.69 -1.33
C GLU A 104 -2.38 -5.94 -0.35
N THR A 105 -2.75 -4.74 0.10
CA THR A 105 -1.93 -3.98 1.06
C THR A 105 -2.16 -4.43 2.51
N LEU A 106 -3.22 -5.20 2.78
CA LEU A 106 -3.56 -5.70 4.13
C LEU A 106 -2.47 -6.55 4.75
N VAL A 107 -1.75 -7.32 3.92
CA VAL A 107 -0.62 -8.14 4.37
C VAL A 107 0.49 -7.31 5.04
N TRP A 108 0.54 -6.01 4.75
CA TRP A 108 1.51 -5.08 5.32
C TRP A 108 0.89 -4.22 6.42
N SER A 109 -0.32 -3.68 6.19
CA SER A 109 -0.93 -2.70 7.08
C SER A 109 -1.47 -3.31 8.38
N ARG A 110 -2.12 -4.49 8.31
CA ARG A 110 -2.70 -5.14 9.50
C ARG A 110 -1.64 -5.56 10.51
N PRO A 111 -0.57 -6.31 10.15
CA PRO A 111 0.45 -6.71 11.12
C PRO A 111 1.16 -5.51 11.77
N LEU A 112 1.37 -4.44 11.00
CA LEU A 112 1.95 -3.21 11.53
C LEU A 112 1.05 -2.59 12.61
N LEU A 113 -0.25 -2.45 12.36
CA LEU A 113 -1.18 -1.90 13.35
C LEU A 113 -1.31 -2.79 14.58
N GLU A 114 -1.32 -4.12 14.43
CA GLU A 114 -1.32 -5.06 15.55
C GLU A 114 -0.11 -4.84 16.46
N VAL A 115 1.08 -4.71 15.87
CA VAL A 115 2.32 -4.43 16.60
C VAL A 115 2.28 -3.07 17.29
N VAL A 116 1.80 -2.03 16.61
CA VAL A 116 1.71 -0.67 17.15
C VAL A 116 0.74 -0.61 18.33
N GLU A 117 -0.46 -1.19 18.21
CA GLU A 117 -1.46 -1.17 19.27
C GLU A 117 -1.01 -2.01 20.47
N ALA A 118 -0.40 -3.18 20.24
CA ALA A 118 0.11 -4.04 21.30
C ALA A 118 1.24 -3.41 22.12
N ASN A 119 2.04 -2.53 21.51
CA ASN A 119 3.20 -1.88 22.13
C ASN A 119 3.00 -0.38 22.34
N ARG A 120 1.75 0.11 22.27
CA ARG A 120 1.46 1.55 22.29
C ARG A 120 2.04 2.28 23.51
N PRO A 121 1.94 1.76 24.76
CA PRO A 121 2.54 2.42 25.92
C PRO A 121 4.07 2.54 25.82
N GLN A 122 4.75 1.51 25.35
CA GLN A 122 6.21 1.47 25.19
C GLN A 122 6.66 2.42 24.07
N ILE A 123 5.92 2.44 22.96
CA ILE A 123 6.15 3.35 21.84
C ILE A 123 5.97 4.79 22.29
N ASP A 124 4.88 5.11 22.99
CA ASP A 124 4.62 6.47 23.47
C ASP A 124 5.71 6.91 24.48
N ALA A 125 6.12 6.04 25.40
CA ALA A 125 7.25 6.32 26.31
C ALA A 125 8.57 6.55 25.55
N ALA A 126 8.84 5.79 24.49
CA ALA A 126 10.01 5.99 23.64
C ALA A 126 9.95 7.34 22.91
N ILE A 127 8.78 7.76 22.43
CA ILE A 127 8.62 9.08 21.79
C ILE A 127 8.94 10.20 22.76
N GLU A 128 8.37 10.19 23.97
CA GLU A 128 8.63 11.23 24.99
C GLU A 128 10.11 11.32 25.36
N ARG A 129 10.78 10.17 25.47
CA ARG A 129 12.21 10.10 25.80
C ARG A 129 13.10 10.56 24.65
N LEU A 130 12.80 10.15 23.42
CA LEU A 130 13.62 10.43 22.24
C LEU A 130 13.36 11.82 21.63
N ALA A 131 12.20 12.42 21.90
CA ALA A 131 11.80 13.73 21.39
C ALA A 131 11.25 14.64 22.51
N PRO A 132 12.03 14.95 23.56
CA PRO A 132 11.54 15.72 24.71
C PRO A 132 11.13 17.16 24.36
N ALA A 133 11.65 17.71 23.26
CA ALA A 133 11.24 19.02 22.74
C ALA A 133 9.85 19.01 22.06
N PHE A 134 9.27 17.83 21.84
CA PHE A 134 7.98 17.63 21.19
C PHE A 134 7.10 16.71 22.05
N PRO A 135 6.49 17.18 23.14
CA PRO A 135 5.65 16.33 23.99
C PRO A 135 4.48 15.74 23.21
N LEU A 136 4.15 14.45 23.43
CA LEU A 136 3.11 13.73 22.68
C LEU A 136 1.77 14.47 22.75
N ALA A 137 1.44 15.01 23.93
CA ALA A 137 0.19 15.73 24.18
C ALA A 137 0.01 16.94 23.26
N THR A 138 1.11 17.60 22.88
CA THR A 138 1.12 18.81 22.05
C THR A 138 1.44 18.55 20.58
N MET A 139 1.92 17.35 20.22
CA MET A 139 2.18 16.99 18.83
C MET A 139 0.89 17.00 18.00
N ALA A 140 1.01 17.40 16.73
CA ALA A 140 -0.04 17.16 15.76
C ALA A 140 -0.36 15.66 15.68
N ARG A 141 -1.65 15.31 15.60
CA ARG A 141 -2.11 13.90 15.52
C ARG A 141 -1.40 13.12 14.42
N ILE A 142 -1.12 13.76 13.29
CA ILE A 142 -0.42 13.15 12.15
C ILE A 142 1.04 12.82 12.48
N ASP A 143 1.77 13.72 13.16
CA ASP A 143 3.16 13.49 13.58
C ASP A 143 3.24 12.38 14.62
N ARG A 144 2.30 12.38 15.57
CA ARG A 144 2.16 11.31 16.56
C ARG A 144 1.93 9.95 15.89
N SER A 145 1.03 9.90 14.90
CA SER A 145 0.74 8.67 14.15
C SER A 145 1.94 8.20 13.32
N LEU A 146 2.67 9.12 12.68
CA LEU A 146 3.91 8.84 11.96
C LEU A 146 4.98 8.22 12.87
N LEU A 147 5.20 8.80 14.05
CA LEU A 147 6.18 8.31 15.01
C LEU A 147 5.76 6.96 15.60
N ARG A 148 4.48 6.78 15.93
CA ARG A 148 3.97 5.49 16.44
C ARG A 148 4.15 4.36 15.44
N CYS A 149 3.72 4.55 14.19
CA CYS A 149 3.92 3.56 13.15
C CYS A 149 5.41 3.32 12.86
N GLY A 150 6.20 4.40 12.77
CA GLY A 150 7.63 4.31 12.49
C GLY A 150 8.40 3.54 13.56
N LEU A 151 8.19 3.85 14.83
CA LEU A 151 8.83 3.14 15.94
C LEU A 151 8.31 1.71 16.07
N GLY A 152 6.99 1.51 15.91
CA GLY A 152 6.41 0.18 15.88
C GLY A 152 7.06 -0.71 14.83
N GLU A 153 7.28 -0.19 13.62
CA GLU A 153 7.93 -0.95 12.56
C GLU A 153 9.43 -1.16 12.83
N VAL A 154 10.16 -0.11 13.21
CA VAL A 154 11.63 -0.17 13.39
C VAL A 154 12.06 -1.03 14.58
N ILE A 155 11.31 -1.00 15.68
CA ILE A 155 11.68 -1.71 16.92
C ILE A 155 11.11 -3.12 16.94
N HIS A 156 9.88 -3.31 16.43
CA HIS A 156 9.12 -4.54 16.69
C HIS A 156 8.78 -5.34 15.43
N SER A 157 8.84 -4.75 14.23
CA SER A 157 8.52 -5.46 12.99
C SER A 157 9.74 -6.07 12.31
N ARG A 158 9.58 -7.25 11.72
CA ARG A 158 10.59 -7.91 10.86
C ARG A 158 10.24 -7.86 9.38
N THR A 159 9.23 -7.07 8.99
CA THR A 159 8.70 -7.04 7.62
C THR A 159 9.63 -6.36 6.61
N ALA A 160 10.44 -5.39 7.04
CA ALA A 160 11.44 -4.72 6.22
C ALA A 160 12.76 -4.54 6.98
N ALA A 161 13.84 -4.30 6.23
CA ALA A 161 15.09 -3.85 6.82
C ALA A 161 14.86 -2.50 7.54
N PRO A 162 15.41 -2.30 8.76
CA PRO A 162 15.16 -1.08 9.54
C PRO A 162 15.52 0.21 8.79
N THR A 163 16.58 0.20 7.99
CA THR A 163 17.01 1.35 7.18
C THR A 163 15.99 1.71 6.09
N GLU A 164 15.36 0.71 5.46
CA GLU A 164 14.29 0.91 4.48
C GLU A 164 13.04 1.48 5.15
N ALA A 165 12.68 0.96 6.33
CA ALA A 165 11.56 1.48 7.11
C ALA A 165 11.78 2.96 7.49
N ILE A 166 12.97 3.31 7.99
CA ILE A 166 13.33 4.71 8.31
C ILE A 166 13.18 5.61 7.09
N ALA A 167 13.72 5.21 5.93
CA ALA A 167 13.63 5.99 4.71
C ALA A 167 12.16 6.19 4.27
N ALA A 168 11.34 5.14 4.35
CA ALA A 168 9.92 5.21 4.00
C ALA A 168 9.15 6.14 4.94
N TRP A 169 9.27 5.98 6.26
CA TRP A 169 8.58 6.85 7.23
C TRP A 169 9.04 8.30 7.17
N THR A 170 10.33 8.52 6.93
CA THR A 170 10.88 9.86 6.69
C THR A 170 10.27 10.49 5.45
N SER A 171 10.13 9.73 4.36
CA SER A 171 9.46 10.21 3.15
C SER A 171 7.99 10.55 3.40
N LEU A 172 7.25 9.68 4.10
CA LEU A 172 5.85 9.92 4.46
C LEU A 172 5.69 11.16 5.35
N ALA A 173 6.57 11.34 6.34
CA ALA A 173 6.56 12.52 7.20
C ALA A 173 6.73 13.81 6.41
N ARG A 174 7.63 13.81 5.41
CA ARG A 174 7.78 14.94 4.49
C ARG A 174 6.49 15.21 3.71
N THR A 175 5.81 14.16 3.25
CA THR A 175 4.58 14.28 2.47
C THR A 175 3.41 14.84 3.29
N TYR A 176 3.22 14.37 4.52
CA TYR A 176 2.03 14.71 5.32
C TYR A 176 2.21 15.91 6.25
N SER A 177 3.43 16.21 6.69
CA SER A 177 3.71 17.24 7.70
C SER A 177 4.94 18.11 7.38
N GLY A 178 5.56 17.87 6.22
CA GLY A 178 6.59 18.74 5.66
C GLY A 178 7.99 18.53 6.25
N GLU A 179 8.83 19.55 6.02
CA GLU A 179 10.26 19.52 6.32
C GLU A 179 10.61 19.29 7.79
N PRO A 180 9.94 19.94 8.78
CA PRO A 180 10.27 19.75 10.18
C PRO A 180 10.00 18.33 10.65
N ALA A 181 8.83 17.78 10.31
CA ALA A 181 8.44 16.41 10.64
C ALA A 181 9.40 15.38 10.03
N ARG A 182 9.86 15.61 8.78
CA ARG A 182 10.89 14.75 8.17
C ARG A 182 12.14 14.63 9.05
N LYS A 183 12.66 15.77 9.53
CA LYS A 183 13.88 15.81 10.35
C LYS A 183 13.65 15.15 11.70
N LEU A 184 12.50 15.41 12.33
CA LEU A 184 12.10 14.79 13.59
C LEU A 184 12.04 13.26 13.47
N VAL A 185 11.27 12.75 12.51
CA VAL A 185 11.09 11.30 12.30
C VAL A 185 12.43 10.62 12.02
N ASN A 186 13.25 11.17 11.14
CA ASN A 186 14.56 10.59 10.85
C ASN A 186 15.47 10.54 12.09
N GLY A 187 15.47 11.60 12.90
CA GLY A 187 16.27 11.68 14.13
C GLY A 187 15.81 10.67 15.19
N VAL A 188 14.50 10.57 15.44
CA VAL A 188 13.92 9.66 16.43
C VAL A 188 14.14 8.21 16.02
N LEU A 189 13.75 7.83 14.80
CA LEU A 189 13.87 6.44 14.35
C LEU A 189 15.33 5.99 14.22
N GLY A 190 16.21 6.87 13.75
CA GLY A 190 17.64 6.58 13.66
C GLY A 190 18.28 6.37 15.04
N THR A 191 17.84 7.10 16.06
CA THR A 191 18.33 6.94 17.44
C THR A 191 17.80 5.66 18.07
N ALA A 192 16.50 5.38 17.91
CA ALA A 192 15.90 4.13 18.38
C ALA A 192 16.61 2.89 17.82
N LEU A 193 16.93 2.88 16.51
CA LEU A 193 17.65 1.77 15.89
C LEU A 193 19.02 1.52 16.52
N ARG A 194 19.76 2.58 16.86
CA ARG A 194 21.07 2.45 17.53
C ARG A 194 20.95 1.88 18.94
N GLU A 195 19.93 2.27 19.69
CA GLU A 195 19.68 1.74 21.04
C GLU A 195 19.34 0.25 21.01
N VAL A 196 18.52 -0.19 20.05
CA VAL A 196 18.20 -1.61 19.86
C VAL A 196 19.45 -2.41 19.50
N ALA A 197 20.29 -1.89 18.59
CA ALA A 197 21.54 -2.53 18.21
C ALA A 197 22.51 -2.67 19.40
N ALA A 198 22.68 -1.60 20.20
CA ALA A 198 23.55 -1.62 21.39
C ALA A 198 23.07 -2.62 22.45
N THR A 199 21.76 -2.72 22.66
CA THR A 199 21.18 -3.68 23.62
C THR A 199 21.43 -5.13 23.18
N ALA A 200 21.29 -5.41 21.87
CA ALA A 200 21.56 -6.73 21.31
C ALA A 200 23.04 -7.17 21.43
N GLU A 201 23.98 -6.22 21.34
CA GLU A 201 25.42 -6.49 21.53
C GLU A 201 25.76 -6.83 22.98
N ILE A 202 25.14 -6.16 23.95
CA ILE A 202 25.34 -6.40 25.39
C ILE A 202 24.82 -7.79 25.78
N ASP A 203 23.63 -8.15 25.32
CA ASP A 203 23.01 -9.45 25.61
C ASP A 203 23.79 -10.61 24.94
N GLY A 204 24.37 -10.37 23.76
CA GLY A 204 25.20 -11.35 23.06
C GLY A 204 26.61 -11.54 23.64
N GLY A 205 27.15 -10.53 24.32
CA GLY A 205 28.49 -10.55 24.91
C GLY A 205 28.60 -11.29 26.25
N SER A 206 27.48 -11.64 26.88
CA SER A 206 27.46 -12.30 28.20
C SER A 206 27.53 -13.84 28.16
N ASN A 207 27.73 -14.45 26.98
CA ASN A 207 27.76 -15.91 26.82
C ASN A 207 29.11 -16.44 26.28
N SER A 208 30.24 -15.97 26.81
CA SER A 208 31.59 -16.49 26.48
C SER A 208 32.46 -16.64 27.72
#